data_AF-A0A4V3K7N3-F1
#
_entry.id   AF-A0A4V3K7N3-F1
#
_cell.length_a   1.000
_cell.length_b   1.000
_cell.length_c   1.000
_cell.angle_alpha   90.00
_cell.angle_beta   90.00
_cell.angle_gamma   90.00
#
_symmetry.space_group_name_H-M   'P 1'
#
loop_
_entity.id
_entity.type
_entity.pdbx_description
1 polymer ?
#
loop_
_entity_poly.entity_id
_entity_poly.type
_entity_poly.pdbx_seq_one_letter_code
_entity_poly.pdbx_strand_id
1 'polypeptide(L)' 'RTAWLEVVLDEGRNRQIRRLLGAFDVEVLRMIRVAFGRLQLGDLAKGKARHLTAEEVAMLAGE' A
#
# COMPACT_ATOMS: atom_id res chain seq x y z
N ARG A 1 -17.46 -16.12 -0.98
CA ARG A 1 -17.77 -14.69 -0.75
C ARG A 1 -16.45 -13.95 -0.64
N THR A 2 -16.30 -12.78 -1.26
CA THR A 2 -15.06 -11.98 -1.21
C THR A 2 -15.29 -10.70 -0.42
N ALA A 3 -14.22 -10.13 0.15
CA ALA A 3 -14.24 -8.86 0.86
C ALA A 3 -12.95 -8.07 0.59
N TRP A 4 -13.03 -6.75 0.71
CA TRP A 4 -11.87 -5.87 0.72
C TRP A 4 -11.43 -5.61 2.16
N LEU A 5 -10.13 -5.59 2.38
CA LEU A 5 -9.51 -5.28 3.67
C LEU A 5 -8.53 -4.13 3.47
N GLU A 6 -8.61 -3.14 4.35
CA GLU A 6 -7.58 -2.12 4.48
C GLU A 6 -6.60 -2.56 5.57
N VAL A 7 -5.31 -2.56 5.25
CA VAL A 7 -4.25 -3.02 6.13
C VAL A 7 -3.10 -2.02 6.08
N VAL A 8 -2.73 -1.48 7.25
CA VAL A 8 -1.57 -0.59 7.42
C VAL A 8 -0.44 -1.40 8.06
N LEU A 9 0.78 -1.23 7.55
CA LEU A 9 1.98 -1.89 8.06
C LEU A 9 3.11 -0.86 8.16
N ASP A 10 3.84 -0.91 9.27
CA ASP A 10 5.08 -0.14 9.47
C ASP A 10 6.33 -0.93 9.02
N GLU A 11 6.17 -2.21 8.68
CA GLU A 11 7.21 -3.07 8.13
C GLU A 11 6.83 -3.66 6.75
N GLY A 12 7.83 -4.18 6.04
CA GLY A 12 7.69 -4.66 4.66
C GLY A 12 8.29 -6.05 4.44
N ARG A 13 8.04 -7.03 5.34
CA ARG A 13 8.61 -8.36 5.21
C ARG A 13 8.10 -9.05 3.93
N ASN A 14 8.94 -9.91 3.33
CA ASN A 14 8.61 -10.56 2.06
C ASN A 14 7.25 -11.27 2.13
N ARG A 15 6.30 -10.83 1.30
CA ARG A 15 4.93 -11.38 1.20
C ARG A 15 4.15 -11.39 2.53
N GLN A 16 4.45 -10.48 3.46
CA GLN A 16 3.89 -10.46 4.82
C GLN A 16 2.36 -10.62 4.89
N ILE A 17 1.60 -9.76 4.19
CA ILE A 17 0.12 -9.83 4.18
C ILE A 17 -0.37 -11.18 3.66
N ARG A 18 0.24 -11.70 2.58
CA ARG A 18 -0.15 -12.99 1.99
C ARG A 18 0.16 -14.16 2.91
N ARG A 19 1.30 -14.12 3.64
CA ARG A 19 1.66 -15.15 4.61
C ARG A 19 0.76 -15.09 5.84
N LEU A 20 0.47 -13.89 6.34
CA LEU A 20 -0.42 -13.68 7.48
C LEU A 20 -1.82 -14.20 7.20
N LEU A 21 -2.44 -13.82 6.08
CA LEU A 21 -3.78 -14.28 5.73
C LEU A 21 -3.81 -15.78 5.36
N GLY A 22 -2.76 -16.28 4.70
CA GLY A 22 -2.63 -17.70 4.38
C GLY A 22 -2.53 -18.60 5.61
N ALA A 23 -2.05 -18.11 6.75
CA ALA A 23 -2.04 -18.85 8.01
C ALA A 23 -3.46 -19.10 8.59
N PHE A 24 -4.47 -18.39 8.08
CA PHE A 24 -5.88 -18.55 8.44
C PHE A 24 -6.71 -19.12 7.27
N ASP A 25 -6.07 -19.77 6.29
CA ASP A 25 -6.70 -20.29 5.07
C ASP A 25 -7.44 -19.23 4.24
N VAL A 26 -7.00 -17.96 4.31
CA VAL A 26 -7.55 -16.85 3.53
C VAL A 26 -6.65 -16.52 2.34
N GLU A 27 -7.18 -16.71 1.13
CA GLU A 27 -6.47 -16.39 -0.11
C GLU A 27 -6.56 -14.91 -0.49
N VAL A 28 -5.41 -14.31 -0.85
CA VAL A 28 -5.33 -12.93 -1.35
C VAL A 28 -5.42 -12.89 -2.88
N LEU A 29 -6.63 -12.62 -3.39
CA LEU A 29 -6.90 -12.52 -4.83
C LEU A 29 -6.33 -11.23 -5.46
N ARG A 30 -6.45 -10.10 -4.75
CA ARG A 30 -5.99 -8.79 -5.22
C ARG A 30 -5.38 -7.98 -4.07
N MET A 31 -4.25 -7.35 -4.34
CA MET A 31 -3.54 -6.50 -3.37
C MET A 31 -3.04 -5.25 -4.09
N ILE A 32 -3.38 -4.08 -3.57
CA ILE A 32 -2.99 -2.79 -4.10
C ILE A 32 -2.49 -1.96 -2.92
N ARG A 33 -1.31 -1.36 -3.06
CA ARG A 33 -0.84 -0.36 -2.11
C ARG A 33 -1.46 0.98 -2.49
N VAL A 34 -2.38 1.47 -1.66
CA VAL A 34 -3.13 2.71 -1.92
C VAL A 34 -2.49 3.95 -1.26
N ALA A 35 -1.59 3.74 -0.30
CA ALA A 35 -0.83 4.81 0.36
C ALA A 35 0.56 4.34 0.79
N PHE A 36 1.46 5.28 1.02
CA PHE A 36 2.74 5.08 1.69
C PHE A 36 2.97 6.22 2.69
N GLY A 37 2.90 5.91 3.98
CA GLY A 37 2.79 6.96 5.01
C GLY A 37 1.57 7.83 4.73
N ARG A 38 1.79 9.14 4.67
CA ARG A 38 0.74 10.14 4.36
C ARG A 38 0.53 10.36 2.84
N LEU A 39 1.41 9.82 1.98
CA LEU A 39 1.29 9.95 0.53
C LEU A 39 0.22 8.98 -0.01
N GLN A 40 -0.79 9.51 -0.69
CA GLN A 40 -1.89 8.75 -1.28
C GLN A 40 -1.64 8.46 -2.77
N LEU A 41 -2.12 7.30 -3.26
CA LEU A 41 -2.12 6.97 -4.68
C LEU A 41 -3.04 7.90 -5.49
N GLY A 42 -4.17 8.29 -4.91
CA GLY A 42 -5.18 9.14 -5.54
C GLY A 42 -5.66 8.58 -6.88
N ASP A 43 -5.80 9.46 -7.87
CA ASP A 43 -6.32 9.12 -9.20
C ASP A 43 -5.24 8.70 -10.22
N LEU A 44 -4.03 8.35 -9.74
CA LEU A 44 -2.94 7.95 -10.63
C LEU A 44 -3.28 6.64 -11.34
N ALA A 45 -3.43 6.72 -12.67
CA ALA A 45 -3.76 5.56 -13.48
C ALA A 45 -2.66 4.49 -13.45
N LYS A 46 -3.07 3.22 -13.59
CA LYS A 46 -2.15 2.06 -13.63
C LYS A 46 -1.07 2.26 -14.70
N GLY A 47 0.18 2.09 -14.32
CA GLY A 47 1.33 2.20 -15.22
C GLY A 47 1.76 3.65 -15.53
N LYS A 48 1.12 4.65 -14.91
CA LYS A 48 1.56 6.05 -14.97
C LYS A 48 2.41 6.39 -13.75
N ALA A 49 3.20 7.45 -13.90
CA ALA A 49 3.99 8.05 -12.84
C ALA A 49 3.88 9.57 -12.97
N ARG A 50 4.12 10.26 -11.85
CA ARG A 50 4.26 11.71 -11.79
C ARG A 50 5.39 12.06 -10.83
N HIS A 51 5.91 13.27 -10.95
CA HIS A 51 6.78 13.82 -9.93
C HIS A 51 5.99 14.10 -8.65
N LEU A 52 6.67 13.96 -7.51
CA LEU A 52 6.16 14.42 -6.23
C LEU A 52 6.17 15.95 -6.19
N THR A 53 5.21 16.55 -5.48
CA THR A 53 5.24 17.98 -5.18
C THR A 53 6.31 18.27 -4.13
N ALA A 54 6.73 19.53 -3.99
CA ALA A 54 7.68 19.92 -2.93
C ALA A 54 7.16 19.57 -1.52
N GLU A 55 5.85 19.70 -1.29
CA GLU A 55 5.19 19.33 -0.04
C GLU A 55 5.26 17.82 0.23
N GLU A 56 4.98 16.99 -0.78
CA GLU A 56 5.07 15.53 -0.66
C GLU A 56 6.51 15.07 -0.43
N VAL A 57 7.50 15.75 -1.02
CA VAL A 57 8.92 15.48 -0.75
C VAL A 57 9.28 15.82 0.69
N ALA A 58 8.91 17.01 1.19
CA ALA A 58 9.17 17.41 2.57
C ALA A 58 8.52 16.44 3.57
N MET A 59 7.29 16.01 3.30
CA MET A 59 6.55 15.04 4.11
C MET A 59 7.24 13.67 4.22
N LEU A 60 7.92 13.21 3.16
CA LEU A 60 8.66 11.94 3.17
C LEU A 60 10.07 12.07 3.73
N ALA A 61 10.64 13.28 3.75
CA ALA A 61 11.98 13.54 4.26
C ALA A 61 12.08 13.45 5.79
N GLY A 62 10.95 13.43 6.51
CA GLY A 62 10.90 13.18 7.96
C GLY A 62 11.34 14.39 8.79
N GLU A 63 10.68 15.53 8.60
CA GLU A 63 10.59 16.57 9.65
C GLU A 63 9.48 16.26 10.66
#